data_AF-A0A0U1M4H1-F1
#
_entry.id   AF-A0A0U1M4H1-F1
#
_cell.length_a   1.000
_cell.length_b   1.000
_cell.length_c   1.000
_cell.angle_alpha   90.00
_cell.angle_beta   90.00
_cell.angle_gamma   90.00
#
_symmetry.space_group_name_H-M   'P 1'
#
loop_
_entity.id
_entity.type
_entity.pdbx_description
1 polymer ?
#
loop_
_entity_poly.entity_id
_entity_poly.type
_entity_poly.pdbx_seq_one_letter_code
_entity_poly.pdbx_strand_id
1 'polypeptide(L)'
;MADAAHTLASALQERGISFKKASIESDFNLDTEYGRKNAQWASEHLSPHTLLSKEEVALFRNLEASGASQTFTRHPALASTRPLDEDAIREATASLKASTATYRKQTAALKAQNEILDNLQARGREAGRTHEQGVTALTRRHLLEKQRKTAMADDLVKDFESRMLLEQQQMHILKGQFLQKVTSKLKSDDRALVEAERFAAELELTEEDEKTEKRAMELTSSLSKLVSDEIYCRLDRLYLEALLTGDESTESRPEMRDQISEIEDDLQSLYLEVHVLAEMSSKHEFGQRIRDKLQHNKKSLSHSLEDCLEMADSNSEIVDRLLYHQSRREALNLLSASYTSDGARNEAAQSKSKMSHRRQSSLGFGAAMQPPVLPPKHQLQALENILRRLGLSGTDQTSSLQAGPESLISESRSRMIDLLHNLSTSAEMPLKEYLEPTDKAMELFTAVLQSNSDFRLSLLDPSQKERLAELERELTIVQKGIEGVDLGVLVEQSQGRGKQFRAADYS
;
A
#
# COMPACT_ATOMS: atom_id res chain seq x y z
N MET A 1 114.64 38.90 27.08
CA MET A 1 115.75 37.95 27.34
C MET A 1 116.63 38.32 28.53
N ALA A 2 116.68 39.59 28.99
CA ALA A 2 116.92 39.91 30.41
C ALA A 2 115.76 39.47 31.35
N ASP A 3 114.83 38.68 30.79
CA ASP A 3 113.49 38.43 31.32
C ASP A 3 113.50 37.19 32.23
N ALA A 4 114.26 36.14 31.87
CA ALA A 4 114.39 34.90 32.64
C ALA A 4 115.12 35.11 33.98
N ALA A 5 116.19 35.91 33.99
CA ALA A 5 116.89 36.30 35.21
C ALA A 5 116.01 37.17 36.12
N HIS A 6 115.17 38.03 35.53
CA HIS A 6 114.20 38.86 36.27
C HIS A 6 113.01 38.03 36.78
N THR A 7 112.52 37.03 36.03
CA THR A 7 111.44 36.13 36.48
C THR A 7 111.93 35.28 37.66
N LEU A 8 113.15 34.75 37.60
CA LEU A 8 113.74 34.01 38.71
C LEU A 8 113.96 34.92 39.94
N ALA A 9 114.52 36.11 39.76
CA ALA A 9 114.69 37.07 40.85
C ALA A 9 113.34 37.46 41.48
N SER A 10 112.29 37.68 40.67
CA SER A 10 110.94 37.98 41.17
C SER A 10 110.31 36.79 41.90
N ALA A 11 110.44 35.57 41.38
CA ALA A 11 109.93 34.36 42.01
C ALA A 11 110.63 34.06 43.34
N LEU A 12 111.93 34.32 43.46
CA LEU A 12 112.68 34.18 44.72
C LEU A 12 112.32 35.27 45.73
N GLN A 13 112.15 36.51 45.27
CA GLN A 13 111.74 37.63 46.13
C GLN A 13 110.32 37.45 46.67
N GLU A 14 109.37 36.99 45.83
CA GLU A 14 108.01 36.69 46.25
C GLU A 14 107.92 35.56 47.30
N ARG A 15 108.93 34.68 47.34
CA ARG A 15 109.01 33.53 48.25
C ARG A 15 109.87 33.80 49.49
N GLY A 16 110.40 35.01 49.65
CA GLY A 16 111.18 35.43 50.82
C GLY A 16 112.54 34.74 50.96
N ILE A 17 113.11 34.25 49.85
CA ILE A 17 114.43 33.60 49.83
C ILE A 17 115.50 34.69 49.61
N SER A 18 116.47 34.82 50.52
CA SER A 18 117.55 35.82 50.39
C SER A 18 118.54 35.43 49.30
N PHE A 19 118.76 36.29 48.30
CA PHE A 19 119.70 36.05 47.20
C PHE A 19 120.59 37.26 46.91
N LYS A 20 121.80 37.02 46.39
CA LYS A 20 122.71 38.06 45.89
C LYS A 20 122.44 38.29 44.41
N LYS A 21 121.79 39.41 44.06
CA LYS A 21 121.40 39.74 42.67
C LYS A 21 122.56 39.66 41.67
N ALA A 22 123.74 40.10 42.07
CA ALA A 22 124.96 40.03 41.24
C ALA A 22 125.40 38.60 40.88
N SER A 23 125.08 37.59 41.71
CA SER A 23 125.40 36.18 41.44
C SER A 23 124.43 35.54 40.44
N ILE A 24 123.16 35.95 40.47
CA ILE A 24 122.16 35.49 39.50
C ILE A 24 122.44 36.13 38.13
N GLU A 25 122.81 37.41 38.10
CA GLU A 25 123.18 38.07 36.85
C GLU A 25 124.47 37.46 36.26
N SER A 26 125.44 37.03 37.07
CA SER A 26 126.64 36.33 36.58
C SER A 26 126.35 34.95 36.00
N ASP A 27 125.47 34.19 36.65
CA ASP A 27 125.15 32.80 36.25
C ASP A 27 124.19 32.73 35.04
N PHE A 28 123.56 33.85 34.70
CA PHE A 28 122.68 34.03 33.54
C PHE A 28 123.31 34.87 32.41
N ASN A 29 124.62 35.16 32.50
CA ASN A 29 125.35 35.81 31.42
C ASN A 29 125.37 34.92 30.15
N LEU A 30 124.88 35.48 29.05
CA LEU A 30 124.64 34.81 27.76
C LEU A 30 125.90 34.37 27.02
N ASP A 31 127.08 34.86 27.43
CA ASP A 31 128.36 34.52 26.81
C ASP A 31 128.86 33.11 27.22
N THR A 32 128.18 32.46 28.18
CA THR A 32 128.51 31.11 28.63
C THR A 32 127.38 30.13 28.28
N GLU A 33 127.68 28.94 27.75
CA GLU A 33 126.65 27.92 27.45
C GLU A 33 125.79 27.55 28.66
N TYR A 34 126.36 27.63 29.86
CA TYR A 34 125.67 27.43 31.14
C TYR A 34 124.55 28.47 31.36
N GLY A 35 124.76 29.73 30.99
CA GLY A 35 123.75 30.78 31.12
C GLY A 35 122.54 30.55 30.22
N ARG A 36 122.73 30.01 29.01
CA ARG A 36 121.64 29.68 28.09
C ARG A 36 120.79 28.50 28.58
N LYS A 37 121.44 27.45 29.10
CA LYS A 37 120.74 26.31 29.71
C LYS A 37 119.97 26.72 30.96
N ASN A 38 120.53 27.59 31.79
CA ASN A 38 119.87 28.12 32.97
C ASN A 38 118.65 28.99 32.60
N ALA A 39 118.73 29.79 31.54
CA ALA A 39 117.60 30.58 31.05
C ALA A 39 116.46 29.69 30.51
N GLN A 40 116.78 28.62 29.77
CA GLN A 40 115.79 27.66 29.27
C GLN A 40 115.13 26.89 30.43
N TRP A 41 115.93 26.39 31.38
CA TRP A 41 115.44 25.74 32.60
C TRP A 41 114.51 26.67 33.39
N ALA A 42 114.89 27.94 33.54
CA ALA A 42 114.06 28.94 34.20
C ALA A 42 112.71 29.12 33.50
N SER A 43 112.66 29.20 32.17
CA SER A 43 111.38 29.35 31.45
C SER A 43 110.49 28.09 31.51
N GLU A 44 111.07 26.90 31.47
CA GLU A 44 110.32 25.64 31.48
C GLU A 44 109.78 25.32 32.87
N HIS A 45 110.52 25.64 33.94
CA HIS A 45 110.18 25.24 35.31
C HIS A 45 109.65 26.37 36.20
N LEU A 46 109.86 27.65 35.85
CA LEU A 46 109.34 28.80 36.60
C LEU A 46 108.12 29.43 35.91
N SER A 47 107.21 28.58 35.40
CA SER A 47 105.92 29.00 34.85
C SER A 47 104.85 29.12 35.96
N PRO A 48 103.81 29.97 35.80
CA PRO A 48 102.76 30.14 36.81
C PRO A 48 102.03 28.85 37.20
N HIS A 49 102.01 27.86 36.31
CA HIS A 49 101.39 26.55 36.53
C HIS A 49 102.27 25.56 37.31
N THR A 50 103.59 25.80 37.38
CA THR A 50 104.55 24.94 38.12
C THR A 50 104.97 25.54 39.45
N LEU A 51 104.70 26.83 39.66
CA LEU A 51 105.00 27.56 40.88
C LEU A 51 103.76 27.63 41.79
N LEU A 52 103.84 27.03 42.98
CA LEU A 52 102.79 27.20 43.98
C LEU A 52 102.54 28.69 44.30
N SER A 53 101.28 29.10 44.27
CA SER A 53 100.82 30.44 44.63
C SER A 53 101.02 30.72 46.13
N LYS A 54 101.04 32.00 46.54
CA LYS A 54 101.22 32.39 47.96
C LYS A 54 100.16 31.77 48.87
N GLU A 55 98.93 31.66 48.37
CA GLU A 55 97.82 31.00 49.09
C GLU A 55 98.06 29.49 49.20
N GLU A 56 98.54 28.84 48.14
CA GLU A 56 98.84 27.41 48.12
C GLU A 56 100.03 27.06 49.00
N VAL A 57 101.06 27.90 49.08
CA VAL A 57 102.19 27.73 50.01
C VAL A 57 101.73 27.93 51.46
N ALA A 58 100.85 28.90 51.73
CA ALA A 58 100.27 29.08 53.05
C ALA A 58 99.39 27.88 53.44
N LEU A 59 98.58 27.37 52.51
CA LEU A 59 97.77 26.16 52.69
C LEU A 59 98.65 24.94 52.90
N PHE A 60 99.72 24.77 52.13
CA PHE A 60 100.65 23.65 52.30
C PHE A 60 101.36 23.72 53.66
N ARG A 61 101.84 24.91 54.08
CA ARG A 61 102.41 25.11 55.42
C ARG A 61 101.39 24.85 56.54
N ASN A 62 100.13 25.25 56.36
CA ASN A 62 99.05 24.95 57.30
C ASN A 62 98.70 23.45 57.31
N LEU A 63 98.78 22.77 56.17
CA LEU A 63 98.57 21.32 56.02
C LEU A 63 99.72 20.50 56.60
N GLU A 64 100.96 21.00 56.52
CA GLU A 64 102.13 20.42 57.21
C GLU A 64 102.06 20.67 58.72
N ALA A 65 101.74 21.90 59.15
CA ALA A 65 101.60 22.23 60.56
C ALA A 65 100.45 21.47 61.25
N SER A 66 99.40 21.13 60.51
CA SER A 66 98.28 20.29 60.98
C SER A 66 98.50 18.79 60.84
N GLY A 67 99.62 18.34 60.25
CA GLY A 67 99.94 16.92 60.02
C GLY A 67 99.04 16.20 59.01
N ALA A 68 98.09 16.91 58.38
CA ALA A 68 97.09 16.34 57.47
C ALA A 68 97.69 15.88 56.13
N SER A 69 98.85 16.41 55.72
CA SER A 69 99.54 15.98 54.49
C SER A 69 99.98 14.49 54.53
N GLN A 70 100.28 13.97 55.72
CA GLN A 70 100.65 12.56 55.91
C GLN A 70 99.42 11.62 55.89
N THR A 71 98.23 12.14 56.21
CA THR A 71 96.98 11.36 56.15
C THR A 71 96.42 11.24 54.73
N PHE A 72 96.60 12.26 53.87
CA PHE A 72 96.16 12.18 52.46
C PHE A 72 97.03 11.24 51.61
N THR A 73 98.35 11.21 51.86
CA THR A 73 99.29 10.33 51.14
C THR A 73 99.18 8.85 51.54
N ARG A 74 98.66 8.55 52.74
CA ARG A 74 98.41 7.18 53.20
C ARG A 74 97.03 6.63 52.85
N HIS A 75 96.15 7.39 52.22
CA HIS A 75 94.79 6.93 51.92
C HIS A 75 94.76 6.04 50.67
N PRO A 76 94.49 4.72 50.78
CA PRO A 76 94.52 3.79 49.63
C PRO A 76 93.38 4.01 48.63
N ALA A 77 92.39 4.84 48.97
CA ALA A 77 91.24 5.15 48.11
C ALA A 77 91.58 6.07 46.92
N LEU A 78 92.73 6.77 46.95
CA LEU A 78 93.20 7.60 45.83
C LEU A 78 94.05 6.81 44.82
N ALA A 79 94.53 5.61 45.19
CA ALA A 79 95.22 4.70 44.27
C ALA A 79 94.25 3.82 43.46
N SER A 80 92.95 3.80 43.82
CA SER A 80 91.92 2.98 43.18
C SER A 80 90.99 3.75 42.23
N THR A 81 91.21 5.05 42.02
CA THR A 81 90.63 5.73 40.85
C THR A 81 91.42 5.32 39.63
N ARG A 82 90.98 4.24 38.98
CA ARG A 82 91.39 3.86 37.62
C ARG A 82 91.33 5.13 36.75
N PRO A 83 92.38 5.48 36.01
CA PRO A 83 92.32 6.61 35.09
C PRO A 83 91.14 6.39 34.14
N LEU A 84 90.29 7.40 34.02
CA LEU A 84 89.12 7.39 33.14
C LEU A 84 89.61 7.01 31.74
N ASP A 85 89.21 5.84 31.25
CA ASP A 85 89.64 5.35 29.93
C ASP A 85 88.89 6.14 28.86
N GLU A 86 89.62 7.00 28.14
CA GLU A 86 89.05 7.93 27.16
C GLU A 86 88.29 7.18 26.05
N ASP A 87 88.69 5.93 25.76
CA ASP A 87 88.02 5.08 24.78
C ASP A 87 86.65 4.58 25.27
N ALA A 88 86.49 4.30 26.58
CA ALA A 88 85.20 3.92 27.15
C ALA A 88 84.20 5.10 27.16
N ILE A 89 84.68 6.33 27.34
CA ILE A 89 83.84 7.55 27.21
C ILE A 89 83.42 7.75 25.75
N ARG A 90 84.34 7.51 24.81
CA ARG A 90 84.05 7.60 23.37
C ARG A 90 83.03 6.54 22.95
N GLU A 91 83.13 5.32 23.46
CA GLU A 91 82.16 4.26 23.20
C GLU A 91 80.79 4.57 23.83
N ALA A 92 80.76 5.02 25.09
CA ALA A 92 79.51 5.41 25.77
C ALA A 92 78.81 6.58 25.06
N THR A 93 79.56 7.58 24.59
CA THR A 93 79.01 8.69 23.81
C THR A 93 78.54 8.27 22.43
N ALA A 94 79.24 7.34 21.76
CA ALA A 94 78.79 6.77 20.48
C ALA A 94 77.49 5.96 20.66
N SER A 95 77.42 5.11 21.69
CA SER A 95 76.22 4.34 22.05
C SER A 95 75.04 5.25 22.40
N LEU A 96 75.28 6.31 23.20
CA LEU A 96 74.26 7.30 23.53
C LEU A 96 73.76 8.05 22.28
N LYS A 97 74.65 8.44 21.36
CA LYS A 97 74.27 9.07 20.08
C LYS A 97 73.46 8.12 19.21
N ALA A 98 73.85 6.86 19.12
CA ALA A 98 73.12 5.83 18.37
C ALA A 98 71.71 5.62 18.97
N SER A 99 71.60 5.51 20.30
CA SER A 99 70.33 5.41 21.01
C SER A 99 69.46 6.65 20.83
N THR A 100 70.05 7.85 20.93
CA THR A 100 69.31 9.11 20.68
C THR A 100 68.81 9.19 19.24
N ALA A 101 69.58 8.70 18.27
CA ALA A 101 69.15 8.65 16.87
C ALA A 101 68.01 7.63 16.65
N THR A 102 68.04 6.46 17.29
CA THR A 102 66.93 5.50 17.22
C THR A 102 65.68 6.04 17.89
N TYR A 103 65.79 6.67 19.07
CA TYR A 103 64.66 7.33 19.72
C TYR A 103 64.07 8.45 18.85
N ARG A 104 64.90 9.30 18.24
CA ARG A 104 64.41 10.35 17.31
C ARG A 104 63.64 9.75 16.12
N LYS A 105 64.12 8.64 15.55
CA LYS A 105 63.41 7.92 14.48
C LYS A 105 62.07 7.36 14.98
N GLN A 106 62.04 6.76 16.16
CA GLN A 106 60.81 6.24 16.77
C GLN A 106 59.81 7.36 17.07
N THR A 107 60.26 8.49 17.63
CA THR A 107 59.39 9.65 17.89
C THR A 107 58.86 10.25 16.59
N ALA A 108 59.68 10.31 15.53
CA ALA A 108 59.21 10.77 14.22
C ALA A 108 58.16 9.82 13.63
N ALA A 109 58.37 8.51 13.74
CA ALA A 109 57.40 7.51 13.28
C ALA A 109 56.08 7.58 14.07
N LEU A 110 56.13 7.73 15.40
CA LEU A 110 54.94 7.89 16.24
C LEU A 110 54.19 9.19 15.93
N LYS A 111 54.89 10.30 15.65
CA LYS A 111 54.24 11.54 15.21
C LYS A 111 53.52 11.36 13.88
N ALA A 112 54.17 10.73 12.90
CA ALA A 112 53.53 10.43 11.62
C ALA A 112 52.31 9.50 11.79
N GLN A 113 52.39 8.50 12.67
CA GLN A 113 51.24 7.64 12.99
C GLN A 113 50.10 8.41 13.66
N ASN A 114 50.39 9.30 14.60
CA ASN A 114 49.38 10.15 15.24
C ASN A 114 48.70 11.08 14.23
N GLU A 115 49.47 11.71 13.32
CA GLU A 115 48.90 12.55 12.26
C GLU A 115 47.96 11.75 11.35
N ILE A 116 48.30 10.50 11.01
CA ILE A 116 47.42 9.62 10.24
C ILE A 116 46.15 9.29 11.02
N LEU A 117 46.25 8.98 12.32
CA LEU A 117 45.09 8.69 13.17
C LEU A 117 44.16 9.91 13.30
N ASP A 118 44.72 11.10 13.51
CA ASP A 118 43.96 12.35 13.59
C ASP A 118 43.22 12.63 12.27
N ASN A 119 43.88 12.40 11.13
CA ASN A 119 43.28 12.53 9.81
C ASN A 119 42.16 11.50 9.58
N LEU A 120 42.36 10.24 10.00
CA LEU A 120 41.32 9.21 9.92
C LEU A 120 40.12 9.54 10.81
N GLN A 121 40.35 10.07 12.01
CA GLN A 121 39.29 10.50 12.91
C GLN A 121 38.53 11.72 12.35
N ALA A 122 39.23 12.68 11.75
CA ALA A 122 38.61 13.81 11.07
C ALA A 122 37.72 13.35 9.91
N ARG A 123 38.24 12.47 9.04
CA ARG A 123 37.50 11.88 7.92
C ARG A 123 36.30 11.03 8.39
N GLY A 124 36.46 10.26 9.46
CA GLY A 124 35.37 9.49 10.07
C GLY A 124 34.25 10.38 10.60
N ARG A 125 34.59 11.50 11.26
CA ARG A 125 33.61 12.50 11.72
C ARG A 125 32.87 13.16 10.55
N GLU A 126 33.57 13.47 9.47
CA GLU A 126 32.95 14.05 8.27
C GLU A 126 32.04 13.05 7.54
N ALA A 127 32.46 11.81 7.39
CA ALA A 127 31.63 10.73 6.84
C ALA A 127 30.39 10.47 7.72
N GLY A 128 30.53 10.50 9.05
CA GLY A 128 29.41 10.40 9.98
C GLY A 128 28.42 11.55 9.81
N ARG A 129 28.90 12.80 9.73
CA ARG A 129 28.04 13.98 9.51
C ARG A 129 27.30 13.92 8.17
N THR A 130 27.97 13.55 7.08
CA THR A 130 27.31 13.43 5.77
C THR A 130 26.29 12.31 5.76
N HIS A 131 26.57 11.20 6.45
CA HIS A 131 25.61 10.11 6.64
C HIS A 131 24.38 10.56 7.44
N GLU A 132 24.56 11.21 8.58
CA GLU A 132 23.46 11.75 9.41
C GLU A 132 22.62 12.78 8.64
N GLN A 133 23.26 13.66 7.87
CA GLN A 133 22.56 14.60 6.99
C GLN A 133 21.75 13.87 5.91
N GLY A 134 22.29 12.82 5.32
CA GLY A 134 21.58 11.97 4.36
C GLY A 134 20.36 11.28 4.98
N VAL A 135 20.51 10.68 6.16
CA VAL A 135 19.43 10.01 6.89
C VAL A 135 18.34 10.99 7.30
N THR A 136 18.70 12.17 7.81
CA THR A 136 17.73 13.21 8.18
C THR A 136 17.00 13.78 6.96
N ALA A 137 17.67 13.94 5.81
CA ALA A 137 17.03 14.33 4.56
C ALA A 137 16.05 13.27 4.05
N LEU A 138 16.43 11.98 4.09
CA LEU A 138 15.58 10.87 3.67
C LEU A 138 14.35 10.71 4.57
N THR A 139 14.53 10.77 5.89
CA THR A 139 13.41 10.69 6.85
C THR A 139 12.44 11.86 6.68
N ARG A 140 12.95 13.08 6.48
CA ARG A 140 12.12 14.25 6.14
C ARG A 140 11.34 14.04 4.84
N ARG A 141 12.00 13.55 3.78
CA ARG A 141 11.34 13.28 2.50
C ARG A 141 10.23 12.22 2.66
N HIS A 142 10.51 11.15 3.38
CA HIS A 142 9.54 10.09 3.64
C HIS A 142 8.33 10.61 4.44
N LEU A 143 8.55 11.48 5.43
CA LEU A 143 7.46 12.11 6.18
C LEU A 143 6.58 12.97 5.27
N LEU A 144 7.17 13.79 4.40
CA LEU A 144 6.44 14.63 3.45
C LEU A 144 5.67 13.78 2.43
N GLU A 145 6.28 12.72 1.91
CA GLU A 145 5.60 11.77 1.01
C GLU A 145 4.44 11.07 1.71
N LYS A 146 4.61 10.66 2.97
CA LYS A 146 3.54 10.08 3.78
C LYS A 146 2.39 11.07 3.97
N GLN A 147 2.69 12.30 4.36
CA GLN A 147 1.69 13.37 4.51
C GLN A 147 0.96 13.67 3.19
N ARG A 148 1.68 13.70 2.07
CA ARG A 148 1.10 13.89 0.74
C ARG A 148 0.17 12.72 0.37
N LYS A 149 0.59 11.48 0.60
CA LYS A 149 -0.22 10.29 0.32
C LYS A 149 -1.46 10.23 1.22
N THR A 150 -1.34 10.59 2.50
CA THR A 150 -2.50 10.67 3.40
C THR A 150 -3.47 11.76 2.97
N ALA A 151 -2.98 12.94 2.59
CA ALA A 151 -3.85 14.02 2.08
C ALA A 151 -4.56 13.60 0.78
N MET A 152 -3.86 12.97 -0.16
CA MET A 152 -4.47 12.43 -1.39
C MET A 152 -5.50 11.33 -1.10
N ALA A 153 -5.25 10.48 -0.11
CA ALA A 153 -6.21 9.46 0.31
C ALA A 153 -7.46 10.10 0.95
N ASP A 154 -7.28 11.10 1.82
CA ASP A 154 -8.39 11.83 2.45
C ASP A 154 -9.23 12.58 1.41
N ASP A 155 -8.60 13.17 0.40
CA ASP A 155 -9.30 13.84 -0.70
C ASP A 155 -10.11 12.83 -1.54
N LEU A 156 -9.55 11.65 -1.81
CA LEU A 156 -10.27 10.58 -2.52
C LEU A 156 -11.45 10.04 -1.70
N VAL A 157 -11.29 9.92 -0.38
CA VAL A 157 -12.37 9.53 0.54
C VAL A 157 -13.49 10.56 0.51
N LYS A 158 -13.17 11.86 0.63
CA LYS A 158 -14.17 12.93 0.56
C LYS A 158 -14.87 12.98 -0.79
N ASP A 159 -14.14 12.82 -1.89
CA ASP A 159 -14.72 12.76 -3.24
C ASP A 159 -15.68 11.56 -3.34
N PHE A 160 -15.26 10.38 -2.89
CA PHE A 160 -16.11 9.19 -2.85
C PHE A 160 -17.37 9.39 -2.01
N GLU A 161 -17.26 9.94 -0.79
CA GLU A 161 -18.40 10.23 0.08
C GLU A 161 -19.36 11.23 -0.56
N SER A 162 -18.83 12.28 -1.18
CA SER A 162 -19.65 13.29 -1.88
C SER A 162 -20.40 12.70 -3.07
N ARG A 163 -19.76 11.82 -3.85
CA ARG A 163 -20.39 11.11 -4.97
C ARG A 163 -21.45 10.13 -4.47
N MET A 164 -21.16 9.37 -3.42
CA MET A 164 -22.11 8.45 -2.82
C MET A 164 -23.36 9.19 -2.32
N LEU A 165 -23.18 10.33 -1.65
CA LEU A 165 -24.28 11.18 -1.20
C LEU A 165 -25.09 11.74 -2.38
N LEU A 166 -24.42 12.23 -3.44
CA LEU A 166 -25.07 12.73 -4.65
C LEU A 166 -25.91 11.64 -5.32
N GLU A 167 -25.35 10.44 -5.46
CA GLU A 167 -26.03 9.28 -6.03
C GLU A 167 -27.25 8.86 -5.17
N GLN A 168 -27.13 8.86 -3.84
CA GLN A 168 -28.26 8.60 -2.94
C GLN A 168 -29.37 9.66 -3.08
N GLN A 169 -29.01 10.94 -3.17
CA GLN A 169 -29.98 12.02 -3.40
C GLN A 169 -30.65 11.89 -4.77
N GLN A 170 -29.88 11.58 -5.82
CA GLN A 170 -30.41 11.35 -7.16
C GLN A 170 -31.39 10.17 -7.16
N MET A 171 -31.06 9.08 -6.46
CA MET A 171 -31.96 7.93 -6.30
C MET A 171 -33.26 8.31 -5.58
N HIS A 172 -33.20 9.19 -4.57
CA HIS A 172 -34.40 9.67 -3.88
C HIS A 172 -35.28 10.53 -4.79
N ILE A 173 -34.69 11.44 -5.58
CA ILE A 173 -35.42 12.27 -6.55
C ILE A 173 -36.05 11.39 -7.64
N LEU A 174 -35.28 10.46 -8.22
CA LEU A 174 -35.76 9.55 -9.25
C LEU A 174 -36.87 8.64 -8.71
N LYS A 175 -36.79 8.17 -7.47
CA LYS A 175 -37.87 7.42 -6.81
C LYS A 175 -39.17 8.24 -6.79
N GLY A 176 -39.12 9.51 -6.40
CA GLY A 176 -40.30 10.38 -6.37
C GLY A 176 -40.92 10.58 -7.76
N GLN A 177 -40.09 10.92 -8.75
CA GLN A 177 -40.52 11.09 -10.14
C GLN A 177 -41.10 9.81 -10.73
N PHE A 178 -40.47 8.67 -10.45
CA PHE A 178 -40.90 7.36 -10.92
C PHE A 178 -42.24 6.97 -10.29
N LEU A 179 -42.41 7.13 -8.98
CA LEU A 179 -43.68 6.88 -8.30
C LEU A 179 -44.81 7.75 -8.86
N GLN A 180 -44.53 9.03 -9.17
CA GLN A 180 -45.51 9.90 -9.83
C GLN A 180 -45.89 9.36 -11.20
N LYS A 181 -44.90 8.96 -12.02
CA LYS A 181 -45.13 8.38 -13.35
C LYS A 181 -45.95 7.09 -13.29
N VAL A 182 -45.60 6.16 -12.40
CA VAL A 182 -46.35 4.91 -12.21
C VAL A 182 -47.77 5.20 -11.74
N THR A 183 -47.95 6.11 -10.79
CA THR A 183 -49.29 6.47 -10.31
C THR A 183 -50.14 7.10 -11.41
N SER A 184 -49.57 7.98 -12.25
CA SER A 184 -50.30 8.56 -13.37
C SER A 184 -50.65 7.53 -14.45
N LYS A 185 -49.73 6.58 -14.72
CA LYS A 185 -49.95 5.53 -15.71
C LYS A 185 -51.01 4.54 -15.22
N LEU A 186 -50.91 4.06 -13.98
CA LEU A 186 -51.91 3.18 -13.39
C LEU A 186 -53.30 3.82 -13.39
N LYS A 187 -53.41 5.11 -13.06
CA LYS A 187 -54.69 5.85 -13.17
C LYS A 187 -55.23 5.96 -14.60
N SER A 188 -54.35 6.01 -15.60
CA SER A 188 -54.74 6.00 -17.01
C SER A 188 -55.20 4.61 -17.42
N ASP A 189 -54.50 3.58 -16.97
CA ASP A 189 -54.78 2.19 -17.25
C ASP A 189 -56.11 1.77 -16.60
N ASP A 190 -56.36 2.16 -15.36
CA ASP A 190 -57.64 1.94 -14.67
C ASP A 190 -58.81 2.56 -15.46
N ARG A 191 -58.62 3.74 -16.08
CA ARG A 191 -59.65 4.36 -16.91
C ARG A 191 -59.90 3.58 -18.20
N ALA A 192 -58.82 3.16 -18.87
CA ALA A 192 -58.91 2.35 -20.08
C ALA A 192 -59.56 0.99 -19.79
N LEU A 193 -59.28 0.37 -18.65
CA LEU A 193 -59.94 -0.86 -18.21
C LEU A 193 -61.42 -0.65 -17.91
N VAL A 194 -61.82 0.45 -17.28
CA VAL A 194 -63.24 0.79 -17.07
C VAL A 194 -63.95 1.01 -18.41
N GLU A 195 -63.30 1.65 -19.38
CA GLU A 195 -63.83 1.80 -20.74
C GLU A 195 -63.95 0.45 -21.46
N ALA A 196 -62.94 -0.41 -21.33
CA ALA A 196 -62.94 -1.77 -21.85
C ALA A 196 -64.05 -2.62 -21.24
N GLU A 197 -64.23 -2.56 -19.92
CA GLU A 197 -65.30 -3.25 -19.20
C GLU A 197 -66.66 -2.74 -19.65
N ARG A 198 -66.83 -1.43 -19.85
CA ARG A 198 -68.07 -0.86 -20.39
C ARG A 198 -68.36 -1.41 -21.78
N PHE A 199 -67.38 -1.41 -22.69
CA PHE A 199 -67.56 -1.97 -24.03
C PHE A 199 -67.79 -3.47 -24.00
N ALA A 200 -67.14 -4.22 -23.11
CA ALA A 200 -67.35 -5.65 -22.94
C ALA A 200 -68.76 -5.97 -22.40
N ALA A 201 -69.27 -5.20 -21.44
CA ALA A 201 -70.64 -5.31 -20.96
C ALA A 201 -71.68 -4.97 -22.04
N GLU A 202 -71.38 -3.99 -22.92
CA GLU A 202 -72.17 -3.71 -24.12
C GLU A 202 -72.09 -4.85 -25.16
N LEU A 203 -71.04 -5.68 -25.09
CA LEU A 203 -70.76 -6.77 -26.03
C LEU A 203 -71.12 -8.17 -25.53
N GLU A 204 -71.33 -8.46 -24.25
CA GLU A 204 -71.83 -9.77 -23.77
C GLU A 204 -73.20 -10.16 -24.39
N LEU A 205 -73.79 -9.23 -25.14
CA LEU A 205 -74.90 -9.41 -26.07
C LEU A 205 -74.50 -10.03 -27.44
N THR A 206 -73.24 -10.38 -27.71
CA THR A 206 -72.75 -10.65 -29.09
C THR A 206 -73.18 -11.97 -29.73
N GLU A 207 -73.56 -12.98 -28.96
CA GLU A 207 -74.25 -14.14 -29.56
C GLU A 207 -75.64 -13.76 -30.06
N GLU A 208 -76.22 -12.69 -29.50
CA GLU A 208 -77.40 -12.05 -30.02
C GLU A 208 -77.06 -11.12 -31.18
N ASP A 209 -75.86 -10.54 -31.30
CA ASP A 209 -75.50 -9.62 -32.40
C ASP A 209 -75.59 -10.26 -33.80
N GLU A 210 -75.09 -11.48 -33.99
CA GLU A 210 -75.25 -12.16 -35.29
C GLU A 210 -76.70 -12.58 -35.55
N LYS A 211 -77.41 -12.96 -34.48
CA LYS A 211 -78.84 -13.33 -34.55
C LYS A 211 -79.72 -12.09 -34.78
N THR A 212 -79.35 -10.94 -34.24
CA THR A 212 -80.04 -9.65 -34.35
C THR A 212 -79.72 -8.98 -35.67
N GLU A 213 -78.51 -9.13 -36.21
CA GLU A 213 -78.18 -8.70 -37.58
C GLU A 213 -79.04 -9.47 -38.59
N LYS A 214 -79.11 -10.81 -38.46
CA LYS A 214 -79.99 -11.64 -39.31
C LYS A 214 -81.46 -11.27 -39.15
N ARG A 215 -81.94 -11.15 -37.91
CA ARG A 215 -83.32 -10.75 -37.62
C ARG A 215 -83.65 -9.34 -38.10
N ALA A 216 -82.70 -8.40 -38.03
CA ALA A 216 -82.87 -7.05 -38.55
C ALA A 216 -82.95 -7.05 -40.08
N MET A 217 -82.15 -7.89 -40.77
CA MET A 217 -82.28 -8.07 -42.23
C MET A 217 -83.64 -8.67 -42.61
N GLU A 218 -84.13 -9.66 -41.87
CA GLU A 218 -85.46 -10.25 -42.08
C GLU A 218 -86.58 -9.23 -41.84
N LEU A 219 -86.52 -8.48 -40.73
CA LEU A 219 -87.50 -7.44 -40.40
C LEU A 219 -87.48 -6.28 -41.39
N THR A 220 -86.31 -5.86 -41.89
CA THR A 220 -86.21 -4.80 -42.91
C THR A 220 -86.72 -5.26 -44.28
N SER A 221 -86.54 -6.54 -44.63
CA SER A 221 -87.16 -7.14 -45.81
C SER A 221 -88.68 -7.29 -45.65
N SER A 222 -89.17 -7.61 -44.45
CA SER A 222 -90.61 -7.61 -44.17
C SER A 222 -91.19 -6.20 -44.22
N LEU A 223 -90.47 -5.21 -43.70
CA LEU A 223 -90.87 -3.80 -43.72
C LEU A 223 -90.93 -3.27 -45.15
N SER A 224 -89.95 -3.58 -46.02
CA SER A 224 -90.00 -3.15 -47.41
C SER A 224 -91.22 -3.70 -48.14
N LYS A 225 -91.59 -4.96 -47.88
CA LYS A 225 -92.79 -5.58 -48.44
C LYS A 225 -94.06 -4.89 -47.95
N LEU A 226 -94.18 -4.66 -46.64
CA LEU A 226 -95.34 -3.97 -46.08
C LEU A 226 -95.47 -2.52 -46.60
N VAL A 227 -94.35 -1.82 -46.77
CA VAL A 227 -94.33 -0.47 -47.34
C VAL A 227 -94.70 -0.48 -48.82
N SER A 228 -94.18 -1.43 -49.62
CA SER A 228 -94.60 -1.56 -51.02
C SER A 228 -96.08 -1.90 -51.12
N ASP A 229 -96.58 -2.81 -50.29
CA ASP A 229 -97.99 -3.22 -50.28
C ASP A 229 -98.91 -2.07 -49.83
N GLU A 230 -98.49 -1.26 -48.86
CA GLU A 230 -99.23 -0.05 -48.45
C GLU A 230 -99.30 0.96 -49.61
N ILE A 231 -98.18 1.18 -50.31
CA ILE A 231 -98.14 2.10 -51.45
C ILE A 231 -99.01 1.57 -52.59
N TYR A 232 -98.99 0.26 -52.86
CA TYR A 232 -99.86 -0.39 -53.85
C TYR A 232 -101.34 -0.21 -53.49
N CYS A 233 -101.73 -0.52 -52.25
CA CYS A 233 -103.11 -0.32 -51.79
C CYS A 233 -103.56 1.14 -51.86
N ARG A 234 -102.64 2.10 -51.64
CA ARG A 234 -102.92 3.54 -51.80
C ARG A 234 -103.08 3.93 -53.27
N LEU A 235 -102.23 3.43 -54.17
CA LEU A 235 -102.34 3.63 -55.61
C LEU A 235 -103.63 3.04 -56.17
N ASP A 236 -103.94 1.79 -55.82
CA ASP A 236 -105.17 1.11 -56.22
C ASP A 236 -106.41 1.89 -55.75
N ARG A 237 -106.38 2.37 -54.50
CA ARG A 237 -107.45 3.19 -53.95
C ARG A 237 -107.59 4.52 -54.70
N LEU A 238 -106.48 5.23 -54.94
CA LEU A 238 -106.49 6.49 -55.68
C LEU A 238 -106.98 6.30 -57.12
N TYR A 239 -106.60 5.20 -57.76
CA TYR A 239 -107.06 4.83 -59.10
C TYR A 239 -108.58 4.59 -59.12
N LEU A 240 -109.11 3.82 -58.16
CA LEU A 240 -110.54 3.58 -58.03
C LEU A 240 -111.32 4.87 -57.68
N GLU A 241 -110.79 5.70 -56.78
CA GLU A 241 -111.38 7.01 -56.44
C GLU A 241 -111.39 7.95 -57.66
N ALA A 242 -110.31 7.97 -58.46
CA ALA A 242 -110.21 8.76 -59.68
C ALA A 242 -111.23 8.32 -60.74
N LEU A 243 -111.40 7.01 -60.95
CA LEU A 243 -112.42 6.45 -61.84
C LEU A 243 -113.84 6.83 -61.41
N LEU A 244 -114.12 6.87 -60.10
CA LEU A 244 -115.43 7.26 -59.56
C LEU A 244 -115.71 8.77 -59.70
N THR A 245 -114.67 9.61 -59.73
CA THR A 245 -114.79 11.07 -59.93
C THR A 245 -114.71 11.53 -61.38
N GLY A 246 -114.30 10.64 -62.30
CA GLY A 246 -114.26 10.92 -63.73
C GLY A 246 -115.66 10.96 -64.33
N ASP A 247 -116.05 12.10 -64.89
CA ASP A 247 -117.36 12.33 -65.51
C ASP A 247 -117.56 11.38 -66.72
N GLU A 248 -118.74 10.75 -66.82
CA GLU A 248 -119.16 9.75 -67.81
C GLU A 248 -119.33 10.32 -69.25
N SER A 249 -118.57 11.36 -69.64
CA SER A 249 -118.82 12.15 -70.84
C SER A 249 -117.72 12.10 -71.90
N THR A 250 -117.02 10.98 -72.05
CA THR A 250 -116.10 10.77 -73.19
C THR A 250 -116.33 9.44 -73.87
N GLU A 251 -117.33 9.44 -74.77
CA GLU A 251 -117.49 8.41 -75.78
C GLU A 251 -116.29 8.40 -76.75
N SER A 252 -115.55 7.29 -76.70
CA SER A 252 -114.85 6.62 -77.81
C SER A 252 -114.14 7.51 -78.87
N ARG A 253 -112.89 7.90 -78.58
CA ARG A 253 -111.87 8.17 -79.62
C ARG A 253 -110.74 7.13 -79.55
N PRO A 254 -110.27 6.58 -80.69
CA PRO A 254 -109.21 5.58 -80.72
C PRO A 254 -107.88 6.10 -80.14
N GLU A 255 -107.66 7.43 -80.17
CA GLU A 255 -106.49 8.11 -79.57
C GLU A 255 -106.42 7.97 -78.04
N MET A 256 -107.54 7.77 -77.34
CA MET A 256 -107.54 7.52 -75.89
C MET A 256 -107.11 6.10 -75.54
N ARG A 257 -107.30 5.13 -76.43
CA ARG A 257 -106.96 3.73 -76.13
C ARG A 257 -105.44 3.54 -76.10
N ASP A 258 -104.72 4.21 -77.00
CA ASP A 258 -103.26 4.21 -77.00
C ASP A 258 -102.71 4.96 -75.77
N GLN A 259 -103.34 6.07 -75.36
CA GLN A 259 -103.01 6.80 -74.13
C GLN A 259 -103.29 5.99 -72.86
N ILE A 260 -104.38 5.21 -72.82
CA ILE A 260 -104.69 4.30 -71.71
C ILE A 260 -103.63 3.19 -71.63
N SER A 261 -103.22 2.62 -72.76
CA SER A 261 -102.15 1.60 -72.74
C SER A 261 -100.79 2.16 -72.33
N GLU A 262 -100.46 3.39 -72.74
CA GLU A 262 -99.23 4.07 -72.32
C GLU A 262 -99.25 4.36 -70.81
N ILE A 263 -100.40 4.79 -70.27
CA ILE A 263 -100.58 5.01 -68.82
C ILE A 263 -100.55 3.69 -68.05
N GLU A 264 -101.13 2.61 -68.59
CA GLU A 264 -101.07 1.27 -67.98
C GLU A 264 -99.63 0.73 -67.92
N ASP A 265 -98.85 0.91 -68.98
CA ASP A 265 -97.42 0.55 -69.02
C ASP A 265 -96.59 1.40 -68.04
N ASP A 266 -96.85 2.71 -67.98
CA ASP A 266 -96.21 3.63 -67.02
C ASP A 266 -96.58 3.27 -65.57
N LEU A 267 -97.83 2.88 -65.32
CA LEU A 267 -98.30 2.43 -64.01
C LEU A 267 -97.58 1.13 -63.62
N GLN A 268 -97.47 0.16 -64.53
CA GLN A 268 -96.77 -1.10 -64.29
C GLN A 268 -95.27 -0.89 -64.03
N SER A 269 -94.65 0.07 -64.72
CA SER A 269 -93.28 0.54 -64.46
C SER A 269 -93.16 1.14 -63.05
N LEU A 270 -94.13 1.97 -62.63
CA LEU A 270 -94.18 2.57 -61.30
C LEU A 270 -94.32 1.52 -60.19
N TYR A 271 -95.13 0.46 -60.37
CA TYR A 271 -95.23 -0.64 -59.40
C TYR A 271 -93.87 -1.33 -59.17
N LEU A 272 -93.11 -1.58 -60.25
CA LEU A 272 -91.78 -2.18 -60.15
C LEU A 272 -90.79 -1.25 -59.44
N GLU A 273 -90.83 0.05 -59.71
CA GLU A 273 -89.97 1.04 -59.08
C GLU A 273 -90.29 1.22 -57.59
N VAL A 274 -91.58 1.23 -57.21
CA VAL A 274 -92.03 1.33 -55.81
C VAL A 274 -91.46 0.21 -54.96
N HIS A 275 -91.42 -1.03 -55.46
CA HIS A 275 -90.82 -2.14 -54.73
C HIS A 275 -89.32 -1.92 -54.47
N VAL A 276 -88.58 -1.54 -55.52
CA VAL A 276 -87.13 -1.32 -55.44
C VAL A 276 -86.81 -0.13 -54.53
N LEU A 277 -87.58 0.96 -54.60
CA LEU A 277 -87.41 2.13 -53.74
C LEU A 277 -87.79 1.84 -52.28
N ALA A 278 -88.84 1.05 -52.03
CA ALA A 278 -89.20 0.60 -50.68
C ALA A 278 -88.11 -0.31 -50.08
N GLU A 279 -87.53 -1.20 -50.88
CA GLU A 279 -86.41 -2.05 -50.47
C GLU A 279 -85.13 -1.24 -50.22
N MET A 280 -84.80 -0.30 -51.10
CA MET A 280 -83.62 0.56 -50.96
C MET A 280 -83.73 1.48 -49.74
N SER A 281 -84.88 2.12 -49.53
CA SER A 281 -85.12 3.02 -48.40
C SER A 281 -85.10 2.27 -47.06
N SER A 282 -85.79 1.14 -46.94
CA SER A 282 -85.81 0.36 -45.69
C SER A 282 -84.44 -0.21 -45.34
N LYS A 283 -83.68 -0.70 -46.33
CA LYS A 283 -82.31 -1.18 -46.16
C LYS A 283 -81.36 -0.06 -45.77
N HIS A 284 -81.51 1.13 -46.32
CA HIS A 284 -80.64 2.26 -46.01
C HIS A 284 -80.95 2.85 -44.61
N GLU A 285 -82.22 3.15 -44.31
CA GLU A 285 -82.60 3.81 -43.06
C GLU A 285 -82.45 2.93 -41.83
N PHE A 286 -82.72 1.63 -41.95
CA PHE A 286 -82.71 0.72 -40.81
C PHE A 286 -81.58 -0.30 -40.94
N GLY A 287 -81.47 -0.98 -42.08
CA GLY A 287 -80.50 -2.07 -42.26
C GLY A 287 -79.02 -1.64 -42.23
N GLN A 288 -78.67 -0.51 -42.85
CA GLN A 288 -77.31 0.03 -42.81
C GLN A 288 -77.01 0.68 -41.45
N ARG A 289 -77.92 1.49 -40.92
CA ARG A 289 -77.72 2.12 -39.59
C ARG A 289 -77.50 1.12 -38.46
N ILE A 290 -78.20 -0.02 -38.47
CA ILE A 290 -78.00 -1.09 -37.47
C ILE A 290 -76.63 -1.75 -37.65
N ARG A 291 -76.24 -2.07 -38.88
CA ARG A 291 -74.91 -2.65 -39.19
C ARG A 291 -73.77 -1.71 -38.83
N ASP A 292 -73.89 -0.43 -39.12
CA ASP A 292 -72.86 0.57 -38.81
C ASP A 292 -72.63 0.68 -37.29
N LYS A 293 -73.72 0.67 -36.49
CA LYS A 293 -73.62 0.66 -35.03
C LYS A 293 -72.97 -0.62 -34.50
N LEU A 294 -73.38 -1.78 -35.02
CA LEU A 294 -72.81 -3.08 -34.65
C LEU A 294 -71.30 -3.15 -34.96
N GLN A 295 -70.92 -2.68 -36.15
CA GLN A 295 -69.54 -2.65 -36.58
C GLN A 295 -68.71 -1.63 -35.79
N HIS A 296 -69.30 -0.48 -35.42
CA HIS A 296 -68.65 0.51 -34.58
C HIS A 296 -68.37 -0.04 -33.17
N ASN A 297 -69.29 -0.78 -32.57
CA ASN A 297 -69.09 -1.43 -31.27
C ASN A 297 -67.98 -2.49 -31.34
N LYS A 298 -67.99 -3.35 -32.37
CA LYS A 298 -66.93 -4.36 -32.60
C LYS A 298 -65.55 -3.71 -32.77
N LYS A 299 -65.45 -2.63 -33.55
CA LYS A 299 -64.20 -1.89 -33.74
C LYS A 299 -63.73 -1.19 -32.46
N SER A 300 -64.64 -0.59 -31.71
CA SER A 300 -64.31 0.09 -30.45
C SER A 300 -63.78 -0.88 -29.40
N LEU A 301 -64.35 -2.08 -29.32
CA LEU A 301 -63.82 -3.15 -28.48
C LEU A 301 -62.44 -3.63 -28.96
N SER A 302 -62.25 -3.85 -30.26
CA SER A 302 -60.94 -4.25 -30.77
C SER A 302 -59.86 -3.23 -30.46
N HIS A 303 -60.21 -1.94 -30.50
CA HIS A 303 -59.29 -0.86 -30.12
C HIS A 303 -59.00 -0.88 -28.61
N SER A 304 -60.02 -1.10 -27.79
CA SER A 304 -59.87 -1.20 -26.34
C SER A 304 -59.07 -2.43 -25.90
N LEU A 305 -59.15 -3.54 -26.63
CA LEU A 305 -58.30 -4.72 -26.42
C LEU A 305 -56.85 -4.46 -26.83
N GLU A 306 -56.62 -3.72 -27.92
CA GLU A 306 -55.28 -3.27 -28.31
C GLU A 306 -54.69 -2.35 -27.23
N ASP A 307 -55.48 -1.43 -26.69
CA ASP A 307 -55.07 -0.59 -25.56
C ASP A 307 -54.71 -1.46 -24.33
N CYS A 308 -55.43 -2.57 -24.09
CA CYS A 308 -55.08 -3.53 -23.04
C CYS A 308 -53.74 -4.24 -23.27
N LEU A 309 -53.39 -4.55 -24.52
CA LEU A 309 -52.09 -5.12 -24.87
C LEU A 309 -50.98 -4.08 -24.67
N GLU A 310 -51.20 -2.83 -25.11
CA GLU A 310 -50.24 -1.74 -24.89
C GLU A 310 -50.07 -1.43 -23.37
N MET A 311 -51.13 -1.55 -22.57
CA MET A 311 -51.05 -1.50 -21.11
C MET A 311 -50.16 -2.61 -20.55
N ALA A 312 -50.28 -3.85 -21.03
CA ALA A 312 -49.45 -4.96 -20.57
C ALA A 312 -47.96 -4.74 -20.91
N ASP A 313 -47.66 -4.30 -22.14
CA ASP A 313 -46.30 -4.01 -22.57
C ASP A 313 -45.68 -2.84 -21.79
N SER A 314 -46.42 -1.74 -21.64
CA SER A 314 -45.95 -0.59 -20.88
C SER A 314 -45.77 -0.89 -19.39
N ASN A 315 -46.60 -1.76 -18.80
CA ASN A 315 -46.41 -2.24 -17.44
C ASN A 315 -45.18 -3.14 -17.31
N SER A 316 -44.93 -4.01 -18.29
CA SER A 316 -43.69 -4.81 -18.36
C SER A 316 -42.45 -3.91 -18.36
N GLU A 317 -42.43 -2.85 -19.18
CA GLU A 317 -41.33 -1.88 -19.19
C GLU A 317 -41.16 -1.16 -17.85
N ILE A 318 -42.25 -0.81 -17.17
CA ILE A 318 -42.22 -0.17 -15.86
C ILE A 318 -41.63 -1.11 -14.82
N VAL A 319 -42.00 -2.40 -14.85
CA VAL A 319 -41.45 -3.44 -13.97
C VAL A 319 -39.96 -3.63 -14.21
N ASP A 320 -39.50 -3.69 -15.46
CA ASP A 320 -38.07 -3.81 -15.78
C ASP A 320 -37.27 -2.61 -15.25
N ARG A 321 -37.81 -1.39 -15.42
CA ARG A 321 -37.20 -0.18 -14.86
C ARG A 321 -37.19 -0.21 -13.33
N LEU A 322 -38.23 -0.71 -12.69
CA LEU A 322 -38.28 -0.88 -11.23
C LEU A 322 -37.21 -1.85 -10.74
N LEU A 323 -37.06 -3.00 -11.39
CA LEU A 323 -36.03 -3.99 -11.07
C LEU A 323 -34.62 -3.42 -11.25
N TYR A 324 -34.39 -2.65 -12.32
CA TYR A 324 -33.14 -1.94 -12.53
C TYR A 324 -32.85 -0.92 -11.42
N HIS A 325 -33.83 -0.10 -11.04
CA HIS A 325 -33.66 0.87 -9.96
C HIS A 325 -33.47 0.19 -8.59
N GLN A 326 -34.17 -0.91 -8.34
CA GLN A 326 -34.01 -1.70 -7.13
C GLN A 326 -32.61 -2.30 -7.03
N SER A 327 -32.13 -2.94 -8.09
CA SER A 327 -30.78 -3.52 -8.12
C SER A 327 -29.70 -2.46 -7.98
N ARG A 328 -29.85 -1.29 -8.63
CA ARG A 328 -28.94 -0.14 -8.44
C ARG A 328 -28.92 0.35 -7.00
N ARG A 329 -30.08 0.45 -6.35
CA ARG A 329 -30.20 0.84 -4.93
C ARG A 329 -29.54 -0.20 -4.00
N GLU A 330 -29.77 -1.48 -4.25
CA GLU A 330 -29.15 -2.57 -3.48
C GLU A 330 -27.64 -2.56 -3.63
N ALA A 331 -27.11 -2.36 -4.84
CA ALA A 331 -25.67 -2.22 -5.08
C ALA A 331 -25.07 -1.02 -4.33
N LEU A 332 -25.73 0.15 -4.36
CA LEU A 332 -25.30 1.33 -3.61
C LEU A 332 -25.33 1.09 -2.09
N ASN A 333 -26.36 0.42 -1.59
CA ASN A 333 -26.45 0.08 -0.16
C ASN A 333 -25.36 -0.90 0.26
N LEU A 334 -25.09 -1.93 -0.55
CA LEU A 334 -24.00 -2.87 -0.31
C LEU A 334 -22.64 -2.16 -0.30
N LEU A 335 -22.41 -1.26 -1.26
CA LEU A 335 -21.20 -0.45 -1.31
C LEU A 335 -21.05 0.46 -0.07
N SER A 336 -22.15 1.06 0.39
CA SER A 336 -22.15 1.88 1.60
C SER A 336 -21.90 1.05 2.87
N ALA A 337 -22.43 -0.19 2.91
CA ALA A 337 -22.22 -1.12 4.01
C ALA A 337 -20.77 -1.65 4.04
N SER A 338 -20.19 -1.96 2.87
CA SER A 338 -18.77 -2.35 2.80
C SER A 338 -17.87 -1.19 3.21
N TYR A 339 -18.17 0.04 2.77
CA TYR A 339 -17.43 1.24 3.15
C TYR A 339 -17.43 1.48 4.66
N THR A 340 -18.61 1.43 5.30
CA THR A 340 -18.74 1.64 6.75
C THR A 340 -18.08 0.52 7.57
N SER A 341 -18.16 -0.74 7.11
CA SER A 341 -17.47 -1.87 7.73
C SER A 341 -15.94 -1.74 7.63
N ASP A 342 -15.41 -1.32 6.48
CA ASP A 342 -13.98 -1.13 6.28
C ASP A 342 -13.45 0.10 7.03
N GLY A 343 -14.23 1.18 7.10
CA GLY A 343 -13.96 2.34 7.95
C GLY A 343 -13.83 1.94 9.43
N ALA A 344 -14.80 1.18 9.95
CA ALA A 344 -14.78 0.69 11.33
C ALA A 344 -13.58 -0.24 11.61
N ARG A 345 -13.20 -1.09 10.65
CA ARG A 345 -11.99 -1.94 10.76
C ARG A 345 -10.70 -1.12 10.79
N ASN A 346 -10.61 -0.07 9.98
CA ASN A 346 -9.44 0.80 9.93
C ASN A 346 -9.28 1.64 11.21
N GLU A 347 -10.36 2.15 11.79
CA GLU A 347 -10.33 2.85 13.09
C GLU A 347 -9.93 1.90 14.24
N ALA A 348 -10.43 0.66 14.23
CA ALA A 348 -10.04 -0.38 15.17
C ALA A 348 -8.56 -0.81 15.02
N ALA A 349 -8.00 -0.76 13.81
CA ALA A 349 -6.59 -1.04 13.55
C ALA A 349 -5.68 0.14 13.96
N GLN A 350 -6.10 1.38 13.71
CA GLN A 350 -5.33 2.58 14.07
C GLN A 350 -5.26 2.83 15.59
N SER A 351 -6.34 2.52 16.32
CA SER A 351 -6.37 2.60 17.80
C SER A 351 -5.42 1.59 18.47
N LYS A 352 -5.23 0.40 17.88
CA LYS A 352 -4.30 -0.62 18.37
C LYS A 352 -2.83 -0.32 18.02
N SER A 353 -2.57 0.46 16.98
CA SER A 353 -1.22 0.84 16.55
C SER A 353 -0.49 1.78 17.53
N LYS A 354 -1.23 2.66 18.25
CA LYS A 354 -0.62 3.58 19.23
C LYS A 354 -0.08 2.90 20.50
N MET A 355 -0.42 1.63 20.75
CA MET A 355 0.06 0.84 21.90
C MET A 355 1.12 -0.22 21.53
N SER A 356 1.46 -0.38 20.24
CA SER A 356 2.26 -1.51 19.73
C SER A 356 3.67 -1.12 19.25
N HIS A 357 4.34 -0.24 19.98
CA HIS A 357 5.81 -0.06 19.86
C HIS A 357 6.57 -0.66 21.04
N ARG A 358 5.98 -1.64 21.72
CA ARG A 358 6.71 -2.48 22.66
C ARG A 358 6.23 -3.93 22.52
N ARG A 359 7.12 -4.75 21.97
CA ARG A 359 7.09 -6.23 21.90
C ARG A 359 6.39 -6.83 20.67
N GLN A 360 7.20 -7.07 19.64
CA GLN A 360 7.02 -8.24 18.80
C GLN A 360 7.51 -9.48 19.56
N SER A 361 6.67 -10.49 19.71
CA SER A 361 6.98 -11.92 19.51
C SER A 361 5.81 -12.77 20.01
N SER A 362 5.11 -13.45 19.10
CA SER A 362 4.77 -14.87 19.20
C SER A 362 3.67 -15.23 18.20
N LEU A 363 3.91 -16.33 17.49
CA LEU A 363 2.98 -17.09 16.69
C LEU A 363 1.67 -17.40 17.43
N GLY A 364 0.57 -17.47 16.69
CA GLY A 364 -0.72 -17.95 17.15
C GLY A 364 -1.60 -18.36 15.96
N PHE A 365 -1.64 -19.66 15.71
CA PHE A 365 -2.52 -20.32 14.75
C PHE A 365 -3.95 -20.44 15.30
N GLY A 366 -4.94 -20.36 14.41
CA GLY A 366 -6.25 -21.00 14.56
C GLY A 366 -7.45 -20.11 14.93
N ALA A 367 -8.36 -19.87 13.98
CA ALA A 367 -9.79 -19.73 14.26
C ALA A 367 -10.64 -19.99 13.00
N ALA A 368 -11.49 -21.01 13.15
CA ALA A 368 -12.62 -21.51 12.37
C ALA A 368 -13.19 -20.69 11.19
N MET A 369 -13.34 -21.38 10.05
CA MET A 369 -14.27 -21.02 8.97
C MET A 369 -15.69 -21.52 9.28
N GLN A 370 -16.70 -20.71 8.93
CA GLN A 370 -18.04 -21.17 8.56
C GLN A 370 -18.33 -20.73 7.12
N PRO A 371 -19.08 -21.51 6.32
CA PRO A 371 -19.43 -21.17 4.96
C PRO A 371 -20.78 -20.41 4.89
N PRO A 372 -20.98 -19.56 3.87
CA PRO A 372 -22.31 -19.45 3.29
C PRO A 372 -22.33 -19.50 1.75
N VAL A 373 -23.07 -20.49 1.25
CA VAL A 373 -24.07 -20.49 0.16
C VAL A 373 -23.92 -19.46 -0.99
N LEU A 374 -23.83 -20.01 -2.22
CA LEU A 374 -23.77 -19.30 -3.51
C LEU A 374 -25.09 -18.64 -3.98
N PRO A 375 -25.02 -17.51 -4.71
CA PRO A 375 -26.07 -17.01 -5.62
C PRO A 375 -25.69 -17.17 -7.12
N PRO A 376 -26.61 -16.90 -8.08
CA PRO A 376 -26.61 -17.50 -9.41
C PRO A 376 -25.77 -16.78 -10.49
N LYS A 377 -25.48 -17.55 -11.55
CA LYS A 377 -24.45 -17.41 -12.60
C LYS A 377 -24.38 -16.11 -13.42
N HIS A 378 -25.33 -15.18 -13.30
CA HIS A 378 -25.35 -13.95 -14.11
C HIS A 378 -24.47 -12.81 -13.55
N GLN A 379 -24.04 -12.90 -12.30
CA GLN A 379 -23.19 -11.90 -11.64
C GLN A 379 -21.70 -12.00 -12.04
N LEU A 380 -21.27 -13.15 -12.53
CA LEU A 380 -19.87 -13.39 -12.91
C LEU A 380 -19.48 -12.68 -14.21
N GLN A 381 -20.42 -12.53 -15.15
CA GLN A 381 -20.16 -11.95 -16.46
C GLN A 381 -20.04 -10.40 -16.41
N ALA A 382 -20.75 -9.75 -15.48
CA ALA A 382 -20.63 -8.31 -15.23
C ALA A 382 -19.31 -7.95 -14.55
N LEU A 383 -18.85 -8.79 -13.62
CA LEU A 383 -17.60 -8.62 -12.90
C LEU A 383 -16.39 -8.86 -13.83
N GLU A 384 -16.49 -9.85 -14.73
CA GLU A 384 -15.49 -10.10 -15.77
C GLU A 384 -15.32 -8.89 -16.71
N ASN A 385 -16.42 -8.25 -17.13
CA ASN A 385 -16.37 -7.05 -17.98
C ASN A 385 -15.78 -5.82 -17.28
N ILE A 386 -15.94 -5.71 -15.96
CA ILE A 386 -15.35 -4.62 -15.15
C ILE A 386 -13.86 -4.86 -14.95
N LEU A 387 -13.44 -6.09 -14.66
CA LEU A 387 -12.02 -6.44 -14.52
C LEU A 387 -11.26 -6.33 -15.86
N ARG A 388 -11.92 -6.60 -16.98
CA ARG A 388 -11.38 -6.36 -18.33
C ARG A 388 -11.14 -4.88 -18.62
N ARG A 389 -12.05 -4.00 -18.15
CA ARG A 389 -11.92 -2.54 -18.26
C ARG A 389 -10.82 -1.96 -17.36
N LEU A 390 -10.45 -2.66 -16.28
CA LEU A 390 -9.40 -2.24 -15.34
C LEU A 390 -7.99 -2.72 -15.75
N GLY A 391 -7.84 -3.39 -16.90
CA GLY A 391 -6.54 -3.83 -17.42
C GLY A 391 -5.91 -4.99 -16.64
N LEU A 392 -6.69 -5.71 -15.84
CA LEU A 392 -6.22 -6.79 -14.97
C LEU A 392 -6.34 -8.19 -15.59
N SER A 393 -6.53 -8.28 -16.91
CA SER A 393 -6.58 -9.56 -17.61
C SER A 393 -5.24 -9.88 -18.24
N GLY A 394 -4.58 -10.89 -17.68
CA GLY A 394 -3.42 -11.60 -18.20
C GLY A 394 -3.00 -12.56 -17.09
N THR A 395 -3.10 -13.88 -17.22
CA THR A 395 -2.89 -14.72 -18.39
C THR A 395 -3.72 -15.99 -18.28
N ASP A 396 -4.11 -16.51 -19.44
CA ASP A 396 -4.69 -17.84 -19.65
C ASP A 396 -3.99 -18.91 -18.82
N GLN A 397 -4.70 -19.50 -17.86
CA GLN A 397 -4.75 -20.96 -17.69
C GLN A 397 -6.17 -21.34 -17.26
N THR A 398 -6.88 -21.86 -18.24
CA THR A 398 -8.17 -22.54 -18.12
C THR A 398 -8.01 -23.82 -17.31
N SER A 399 -7.97 -23.74 -15.97
CA SER A 399 -8.05 -24.93 -15.11
C SER A 399 -8.23 -24.63 -13.62
N SER A 400 -9.14 -23.75 -13.21
CA SER A 400 -9.73 -23.86 -11.85
C SER A 400 -11.01 -23.04 -11.71
N LEU A 401 -12.10 -23.58 -12.25
CA LEU A 401 -13.45 -22.99 -12.25
C LEU A 401 -14.21 -23.10 -10.90
N GLN A 402 -13.51 -23.19 -9.76
CA GLN A 402 -14.16 -23.23 -8.43
C GLN A 402 -13.50 -22.35 -7.38
N ALA A 403 -12.45 -21.62 -7.73
CA ALA A 403 -11.72 -20.82 -6.79
C ALA A 403 -12.36 -19.42 -6.73
N GLY A 404 -13.21 -19.18 -5.71
CA GLY A 404 -13.89 -17.89 -5.50
C GLY A 404 -12.91 -16.71 -5.37
N PRO A 405 -13.38 -15.45 -5.37
CA PRO A 405 -12.50 -14.27 -5.29
C PRO A 405 -11.56 -14.27 -4.07
N GLU A 406 -11.95 -14.94 -2.98
CA GLU A 406 -11.10 -15.16 -1.82
C GLU A 406 -9.88 -16.03 -2.11
N SER A 407 -10.00 -17.00 -3.02
CA SER A 407 -8.89 -17.85 -3.43
C SER A 407 -7.85 -17.07 -4.22
N LEU A 408 -8.26 -16.18 -5.12
CA LEU A 408 -7.37 -15.32 -5.90
C LEU A 408 -6.68 -14.28 -5.00
N ILE A 409 -7.38 -13.78 -3.98
CA ILE A 409 -6.79 -12.90 -2.97
C ILE A 409 -5.83 -13.69 -2.07
N SER A 410 -6.18 -14.92 -1.67
CA SER A 410 -5.31 -15.78 -0.88
C SER A 410 -4.08 -16.23 -1.65
N GLU A 411 -4.20 -16.43 -2.97
CA GLU A 411 -3.14 -16.80 -3.88
C GLU A 411 -2.24 -15.60 -4.21
N SER A 412 -2.80 -14.39 -4.32
CA SER A 412 -1.97 -13.18 -4.43
C SER A 412 -1.23 -12.90 -3.12
N ARG A 413 -1.87 -13.15 -1.97
CA ARG A 413 -1.24 -13.03 -0.65
C ARG A 413 -0.16 -14.08 -0.44
N SER A 414 -0.38 -15.33 -0.84
CA SER A 414 0.64 -16.38 -0.77
C SER A 414 1.81 -16.02 -1.68
N ARG A 415 1.56 -15.61 -2.93
CA ARG A 415 2.61 -15.13 -3.85
C ARG A 415 3.38 -13.93 -3.30
N MET A 416 2.73 -13.01 -2.59
CA MET A 416 3.39 -11.88 -1.94
C MET A 416 4.27 -12.33 -0.77
N ILE A 417 3.80 -13.29 0.03
CA ILE A 417 4.58 -13.90 1.11
C ILE A 417 5.77 -14.68 0.53
N ASP A 418 5.57 -15.42 -0.56
CA ASP A 418 6.63 -16.16 -1.24
C ASP A 418 7.65 -15.22 -1.86
N LEU A 419 7.22 -14.10 -2.46
CA LEU A 419 8.12 -13.05 -2.94
C LEU A 419 8.90 -12.41 -1.79
N LEU A 420 8.26 -12.10 -0.66
CA LEU A 420 8.94 -11.56 0.51
C LEU A 420 9.94 -12.56 1.10
N HIS A 421 9.59 -13.84 1.15
CA HIS A 421 10.47 -14.91 1.61
C HIS A 421 11.65 -15.10 0.65
N ASN A 422 11.41 -15.09 -0.66
CA ASN A 422 12.43 -15.16 -1.69
C ASN A 422 13.35 -13.92 -1.68
N LEU A 423 12.81 -12.74 -1.36
CA LEU A 423 13.59 -11.52 -1.23
C LEU A 423 14.40 -11.51 0.07
N SER A 424 13.86 -12.04 1.18
CA SER A 424 14.59 -12.23 2.45
C SER A 424 15.74 -13.21 2.28
N THR A 425 15.46 -14.38 1.73
CA THR A 425 16.48 -15.41 1.46
C THR A 425 17.51 -14.92 0.43
N SER A 426 17.10 -14.22 -0.62
CA SER A 426 18.02 -13.61 -1.59
C SER A 426 18.81 -12.43 -1.03
N ALA A 427 18.34 -11.74 0.00
CA ALA A 427 19.09 -10.69 0.70
C ALA A 427 20.04 -11.29 1.75
N GLU A 428 19.66 -12.41 2.37
CA GLU A 428 20.47 -13.16 3.33
C GLU A 428 21.62 -13.93 2.65
N MET A 429 21.43 -14.44 1.44
CA MET A 429 22.48 -15.16 0.69
C MET A 429 23.79 -14.36 0.48
N PRO A 430 23.78 -13.13 -0.07
CA PRO A 430 25.00 -12.34 -0.20
C PRO A 430 25.54 -11.95 1.18
N LEU A 431 24.68 -11.67 2.16
CA LEU A 431 25.13 -11.33 3.52
C LEU A 431 25.91 -12.48 4.16
N LYS A 432 25.44 -13.71 3.98
CA LYS A 432 26.10 -14.93 4.46
C LYS A 432 27.46 -15.12 3.78
N GLU A 433 27.55 -14.88 2.47
CA GLU A 433 28.81 -15.00 1.73
C GLU A 433 29.84 -13.93 2.14
N TYR A 434 29.40 -12.73 2.54
CA TYR A 434 30.27 -11.69 3.10
C TYR A 434 30.62 -11.90 4.59
N LEU A 435 29.72 -12.49 5.38
CA LEU A 435 29.93 -12.73 6.81
C LEU A 435 30.72 -14.01 7.11
N GLU A 436 30.65 -15.03 6.25
CA GLU A 436 31.33 -16.31 6.47
C GLU A 436 32.87 -16.18 6.54
N PRO A 437 33.54 -15.38 5.69
CA PRO A 437 34.97 -15.11 5.82
C PRO A 437 35.31 -14.34 7.10
N THR A 438 34.46 -13.40 7.53
CA THR A 438 34.68 -12.65 8.77
C THR A 438 34.47 -13.51 10.01
N ASP A 439 33.49 -14.41 9.99
CA ASP A 439 33.24 -15.37 11.07
C ASP A 439 34.37 -16.39 11.17
N LYS A 440 34.87 -16.91 10.04
CA LYS A 440 36.08 -17.76 10.01
C LYS A 440 37.32 -17.01 10.50
N ALA A 441 37.51 -15.76 10.10
CA ALA A 441 38.63 -14.96 10.57
C ALA A 441 38.53 -14.73 12.09
N MET A 442 37.34 -14.42 12.60
CA MET A 442 37.07 -14.27 14.03
C MET A 442 37.28 -15.57 14.79
N GLU A 443 36.84 -16.71 14.26
CA GLU A 443 37.07 -18.02 14.84
C GLU A 443 38.57 -18.34 14.90
N LEU A 444 39.32 -18.07 13.83
CA LEU A 444 40.78 -18.21 13.81
C LEU A 444 41.48 -17.25 14.80
N PHE A 445 41.04 -16.00 14.89
CA PHE A 445 41.55 -15.06 15.89
C PHE A 445 41.25 -15.53 17.31
N THR A 446 40.04 -16.04 17.57
CA THR A 446 39.71 -16.62 18.88
C THR A 446 40.49 -17.89 19.17
N ALA A 447 40.74 -18.74 18.18
CA ALA A 447 41.55 -19.96 18.33
C ALA A 447 43.02 -19.64 18.62
N VAL A 448 43.59 -18.62 17.96
CA VAL A 448 44.97 -18.15 18.20
C VAL A 448 45.12 -17.43 19.54
N LEU A 449 44.08 -16.71 19.98
CA LEU A 449 44.06 -16.08 21.30
C LEU A 449 43.85 -17.11 22.42
N GLN A 450 43.08 -18.18 22.17
CA GLN A 450 42.79 -19.24 23.14
C GLN A 450 43.87 -20.33 23.21
N SER A 451 44.73 -20.49 22.20
CA SER A 451 45.79 -21.52 22.19
C SER A 451 46.88 -21.29 23.25
N ASN A 452 46.99 -20.08 23.79
CA ASN A 452 47.96 -19.72 24.82
C ASN A 452 47.34 -19.51 26.21
N SER A 453 46.06 -19.86 26.41
CA SER A 453 45.38 -19.67 27.70
C SER A 453 44.61 -20.91 28.13
N ASP A 454 44.96 -21.48 29.29
CA ASP A 454 44.23 -22.61 29.92
C ASP A 454 42.83 -22.24 30.44
N PHE A 455 42.38 -21.00 30.21
CA PHE A 455 41.09 -20.50 30.65
C PHE A 455 40.12 -20.35 29.48
N ARG A 456 39.16 -21.28 29.41
CA ARG A 456 38.01 -21.21 28.51
C ARG A 456 37.07 -20.12 29.04
N LEU A 457 37.22 -18.89 28.56
CA LEU A 457 36.30 -17.78 28.86
C LEU A 457 34.93 -18.04 28.21
N SER A 458 34.12 -18.89 28.86
CA SER A 458 32.70 -19.01 28.56
C SER A 458 31.98 -17.87 29.26
N LEU A 459 31.47 -16.90 28.50
CA LEU A 459 30.57 -15.83 29.00
C LEU A 459 29.20 -16.33 29.47
N LEU A 460 28.99 -17.64 29.49
CA LEU A 460 27.78 -18.29 29.95
C LEU A 460 28.06 -18.91 31.31
N ASP A 461 27.40 -18.37 32.33
CA ASP A 461 27.42 -18.87 33.69
C ASP A 461 27.13 -20.39 33.67
N PRO A 462 28.02 -21.26 34.21
CA PRO A 462 27.83 -22.71 34.20
C PRO A 462 26.49 -23.12 34.83
N SER A 463 25.96 -22.31 35.76
CA SER A 463 24.64 -22.52 36.36
C SER A 463 23.49 -22.44 35.34
N GLN A 464 23.62 -21.59 34.31
CA GLN A 464 22.60 -21.44 33.27
C GLN A 464 22.65 -22.60 32.27
N LYS A 465 23.83 -23.15 32.00
CA LYS A 465 23.97 -24.35 31.17
C LYS A 465 23.39 -25.58 31.84
N GLU A 466 23.59 -25.74 33.15
CA GLU A 466 22.95 -26.82 33.91
C GLU A 466 21.43 -26.66 33.92
N ARG A 467 20.91 -25.45 34.14
CA ARG A 467 19.47 -25.18 34.08
C ARG A 467 18.87 -25.41 32.69
N LEU A 468 19.58 -25.07 31.63
CA LEU A 468 19.13 -25.36 30.26
C LEU A 468 19.15 -26.85 29.98
N ALA A 469 20.17 -27.59 30.44
CA ALA A 469 20.22 -29.03 30.30
C ALA A 469 19.13 -29.75 31.13
N GLU A 470 18.74 -29.18 32.27
CA GLU A 470 17.61 -29.66 33.08
C GLU A 470 16.27 -29.36 32.40
N LEU A 471 16.11 -28.17 31.84
CA LEU A 471 14.91 -27.77 31.11
C LEU A 471 14.75 -28.54 29.78
N GLU A 472 15.85 -28.89 29.12
CA GLU A 472 15.85 -29.82 27.98
C GLU A 472 15.43 -31.23 28.40
N ARG A 473 15.89 -31.72 29.56
CA ARG A 473 15.40 -33.00 30.09
C ARG A 473 13.91 -32.93 30.41
N GLU A 474 13.43 -31.88 31.05
CA GLU A 474 12.01 -31.67 31.30
C GLU A 474 11.18 -31.61 30.01
N LEU A 475 11.67 -30.89 28.99
CA LEU A 475 11.02 -30.83 27.69
C LEU A 475 10.96 -32.19 26.99
N THR A 476 12.01 -33.01 27.08
CA THR A 476 11.96 -34.37 26.52
C THR A 476 10.98 -35.29 27.27
N ILE A 477 10.79 -35.07 28.57
CA ILE A 477 9.76 -35.78 29.36
C ILE A 477 8.37 -35.31 28.93
N VAL A 478 8.15 -34.00 28.76
CA VAL A 478 6.88 -33.44 28.29
C VAL A 478 6.59 -33.89 26.85
N GLN A 479 7.59 -33.91 25.97
CA GLN A 479 7.45 -34.40 24.60
C GLN A 479 7.07 -35.88 24.58
N LYS A 480 7.70 -36.72 25.40
CA LYS A 480 7.29 -38.13 25.57
C LYS A 480 5.88 -38.26 26.17
N GLY A 481 5.49 -37.36 27.07
CA GLY A 481 4.14 -37.30 27.61
C GLY A 481 3.10 -36.96 26.54
N ILE A 482 3.43 -36.02 25.64
CA ILE A 482 2.59 -35.62 24.51
C ILE A 482 2.53 -36.72 23.45
N GLU A 483 3.63 -37.39 23.14
CA GLU A 483 3.67 -38.55 22.24
C GLU A 483 2.91 -39.77 22.82
N GLY A 484 2.83 -39.88 24.14
CA GLY A 484 2.02 -40.89 24.84
C GLY A 484 0.54 -40.55 25.00
N VAL A 485 0.12 -39.32 24.65
CA VAL A 485 -1.30 -38.95 24.60
C VAL A 485 -1.86 -39.39 23.25
N ASP A 486 -2.52 -40.55 23.26
CA ASP A 486 -3.21 -41.07 22.08
C ASP A 486 -4.42 -40.18 21.73
N LEU A 487 -4.21 -39.26 20.78
CA LEU A 487 -5.21 -38.29 20.31
C LEU A 487 -6.46 -38.98 19.72
N GLY A 488 -6.40 -40.29 19.41
CA GLY A 488 -7.54 -41.09 18.97
C GLY A 488 -8.63 -41.24 20.04
N VAL A 489 -8.25 -41.39 21.32
CA VAL A 489 -9.22 -41.60 22.41
C VAL A 489 -10.05 -40.34 22.69
N LEU A 490 -9.45 -39.15 22.55
CA LEU A 490 -10.14 -37.86 22.69
C LEU A 490 -11.11 -37.60 21.53
N VAL A 491 -10.78 -38.04 20.31
CA VAL A 491 -11.68 -37.92 19.16
C VAL A 491 -12.88 -38.87 19.31
N GLU A 492 -12.69 -40.11 19.77
CA GLU A 492 -13.78 -41.05 20.02
C GLU A 492 -14.72 -40.60 21.15
N GLN A 493 -14.18 -40.02 22.23
CA GLN A 493 -14.99 -39.47 23.32
C GLN A 493 -15.81 -38.24 22.89
N SER A 494 -15.27 -37.43 21.98
CA SER A 494 -15.99 -36.28 21.40
C SER A 494 -17.08 -36.71 20.41
N GLN A 495 -16.86 -37.78 19.62
CA GLN A 495 -17.87 -38.33 18.72
C GLN A 495 -18.98 -39.10 19.47
N GLY A 496 -18.67 -39.75 20.60
CA GLY A 496 -19.66 -40.41 21.46
C GLY A 496 -20.65 -39.45 22.12
N ARG A 497 -20.16 -38.28 22.59
CA ARG A 497 -21.03 -37.22 23.15
C ARG A 497 -21.89 -36.51 22.11
N GLY A 498 -21.42 -36.40 20.85
CA GLY A 498 -22.22 -35.85 19.76
C GLY A 498 -23.43 -36.69 19.37
N LYS A 499 -23.39 -38.02 19.59
CA LYS A 499 -24.51 -38.92 19.29
C LYS A 499 -25.58 -38.94 20.40
N GLN A 500 -25.22 -38.71 21.66
CA GLN A 500 -26.20 -38.63 22.76
C GLN A 500 -27.03 -37.34 22.71
N PHE A 501 -26.49 -36.22 22.22
CA PHE A 501 -27.28 -34.99 22.06
C PHE A 501 -28.28 -35.04 20.89
N ARG A 502 -28.05 -35.86 19.86
CA ARG A 502 -29.01 -36.02 18.75
C ARG A 502 -30.18 -36.95 19.04
N ALA A 503 -30.13 -37.74 20.11
CA ALA A 503 -31.21 -38.65 20.51
C ALA A 503 -32.18 -38.05 21.54
N ALA A 504 -31.87 -36.87 22.11
CA ALA A 504 -32.71 -36.20 23.11
C ALA A 504 -33.67 -35.15 22.50
N ASP A 505 -33.49 -34.77 21.23
CA ASP A 505 -34.37 -33.80 20.53
C ASP A 505 -35.50 -34.46 19.72
N TYR A 506 -35.64 -35.79 19.82
CA TYR A 506 -36.77 -36.54 19.23
C TYR A 506 -37.33 -37.55 20.26
N SER A 507 -37.99 -37.05 21.30
CA SER A 507 -38.99 -37.78 22.10
C SER A 507 -40.00 -36.81 22.67
#